data_AF-A0A3M1JA94-F1
#
_entry.id   AF-A0A3M1JA94-F1
#
_cell.length_a   1.000
_cell.length_b   1.000
_cell.length_c   1.000
_cell.angle_alpha   90.00
_cell.angle_beta   90.00
_cell.angle_gamma   90.00
#
_symmetry.space_group_name_H-M   'P 1'
#
loop_
_entity.id
_entity.type
_entity.pdbx_description
1 polymer ?
#
loop_
_entity_poly.entity_id
_entity_poly.type
_entity_poly.pdbx_seq_one_letter_code
_entity_poly.pdbx_strand_id
1 'polypeptide(L)'
;MAQTVPLTANQLGLHRATYRPKALPGRILLGASCISLLVSLLMLWSAASNYLSHNTVLSDSFRRDRVIIGLTVGLFALLAAAVLGALFYYHISRKVELFTNGFVYADWRSKLVFRWDAITEVYVTPRYYKNQSRIINWMITVRRNDGQQAEIGGLEYVSRLGQLIQTEVAKHLLPQTLKAYQSGQKVQFGPQLSLSLEGVHSDKKTLPWPQVADIKLDGRNNVIILQKDKQMPWDQIRSDRVGNPLILKAILNKPN
;
A
#
# COMPACT_ATOMS: atom_id res chain seq x y z
N MET A 1 22.52 -11.62 18.74
CA MET A 1 21.22 -11.01 18.41
C MET A 1 21.13 -9.66 19.11
N ALA A 2 21.24 -8.56 18.37
CA ALA A 2 21.12 -7.22 18.95
C ALA A 2 19.64 -6.94 19.27
N GLN A 3 19.33 -6.57 20.52
CA GLN A 3 17.99 -6.15 20.91
C GLN A 3 17.66 -4.84 20.19
N THR A 4 16.70 -4.88 19.26
CA THR A 4 16.18 -3.70 18.59
C THR A 4 15.28 -2.94 19.56
N VAL A 5 15.81 -1.87 20.15
CA VAL A 5 15.01 -0.91 20.92
C VAL A 5 13.86 -0.43 20.02
N PRO A 6 12.59 -0.47 20.48
CA PRO A 6 11.46 -0.05 19.67
C PRO A 6 11.63 1.43 19.29
N LEU A 7 11.82 1.69 17.99
CA LEU A 7 11.94 3.04 17.46
C LEU A 7 10.63 3.80 17.73
N THR A 8 10.74 4.93 18.42
CA THR A 8 9.59 5.79 18.70
C THR A 8 9.53 6.93 17.70
N ALA A 9 8.31 7.43 17.41
CA ALA A 9 8.10 8.50 16.43
C ALA A 9 8.90 9.78 16.76
N ASN A 10 9.16 10.05 18.04
CA ASN A 10 9.90 11.22 18.51
C ASN A 10 11.36 11.25 18.01
N GLN A 11 11.90 10.11 17.59
CA GLN A 11 13.28 10.00 17.08
C GLN A 11 13.40 10.34 15.59
N LEU A 12 12.29 10.53 14.87
CA LEU A 12 12.29 10.77 13.42
C LEU A 12 12.48 12.24 13.04
N GLY A 13 12.60 13.14 14.02
CA GLY A 13 12.73 14.58 13.79
C GLY A 13 11.37 15.27 13.60
N LEU A 14 11.37 16.38 12.86
CA LEU A 14 10.18 17.22 12.68
C LEU A 14 9.17 16.56 11.74
N HIS A 15 7.89 16.68 12.09
CA HIS A 15 6.79 16.27 11.22
C HIS A 15 6.74 17.15 9.97
N ARG A 16 6.53 16.53 8.80
CA ARG A 16 6.49 17.23 7.50
C ARG A 16 5.11 17.17 6.85
N ALA A 17 4.48 16.00 6.86
CA ALA A 17 3.20 15.80 6.18
C ALA A 17 2.48 14.55 6.69
N THR A 18 1.16 14.52 6.49
CA THR A 18 0.33 13.35 6.79
C THR A 18 -0.49 12.97 5.55
N TYR A 19 -0.38 11.71 5.13
CA TYR A 19 -1.13 11.13 4.02
C TYR A 19 -2.24 10.24 4.58
N ARG A 20 -3.47 10.54 4.19
CA ARG A 20 -4.68 9.85 4.65
C ARG A 20 -5.34 9.07 3.51
N PRO A 21 -6.23 8.12 3.82
CA PRO A 21 -7.03 7.42 2.83
C PRO A 21 -7.95 8.39 2.10
N LYS A 22 -8.32 8.06 0.86
CA LYS A 22 -9.32 8.85 0.14
C LYS A 22 -10.63 8.92 0.93
N ALA A 23 -11.19 10.11 1.09
CA ALA A 23 -12.39 10.34 1.90
C ALA A 23 -13.67 9.72 1.31
N LEU A 24 -13.75 9.61 -0.02
CA LEU A 24 -14.97 9.23 -0.74
C LEU A 24 -15.58 7.88 -0.29
N PRO A 25 -14.84 6.75 -0.26
CA PRO A 25 -15.41 5.49 0.22
C PRO A 25 -15.75 5.53 1.72
N GLY A 26 -14.97 6.25 2.54
CA GLY A 26 -15.22 6.34 3.98
C GLY A 26 -16.54 7.03 4.33
N ARG A 27 -16.86 8.15 3.66
CA ARG A 27 -18.11 8.88 3.92
C ARG A 27 -19.36 8.08 3.56
N ILE A 28 -19.31 7.33 2.45
CA ILE A 28 -20.42 6.47 2.02
C ILE A 28 -20.63 5.33 3.02
N LEU A 29 -19.56 4.67 3.47
CA LEU A 29 -19.64 3.59 4.47
C LEU A 29 -20.21 4.08 5.80
N LEU A 30 -19.76 5.24 6.29
CA LEU A 30 -20.27 5.83 7.52
C LEU A 30 -21.75 6.19 7.40
N GLY A 31 -22.14 6.85 6.30
CA GLY A 31 -23.53 7.20 6.04
C GLY A 31 -24.45 5.97 5.98
N ALA A 32 -24.03 4.92 5.26
CA ALA A 32 -24.75 3.66 5.19
C ALA A 32 -24.86 2.98 6.57
N SER A 33 -23.77 2.97 7.35
CA SER A 33 -23.78 2.44 8.73
C SER A 33 -24.78 3.17 9.63
N CYS A 34 -24.84 4.51 9.57
CA CYS A 34 -25.78 5.31 10.36
C CYS A 34 -27.23 5.05 9.94
N ILE A 35 -27.51 4.93 8.64
CA ILE A 35 -28.85 4.62 8.13
C ILE A 35 -29.29 3.22 8.60
N SER A 36 -28.42 2.21 8.49
CA SER A 36 -28.70 0.85 8.96
C SER A 36 -28.96 0.80 10.48
N LEU A 37 -28.20 1.57 11.27
CA LEU A 37 -28.42 1.69 12.71
C LEU A 37 -29.79 2.32 13.01
N LEU A 38 -30.15 3.39 12.30
CA LEU A 38 -31.44 4.08 12.46
C LEU A 38 -32.62 3.16 12.09
N VAL A 39 -32.52 2.42 10.98
CA VAL A 39 -33.53 1.42 10.60
C VAL A 39 -33.65 0.34 11.67
N SER A 40 -32.53 -0.14 12.21
CA SER A 40 -32.54 -1.12 13.30
C SER A 40 -33.29 -0.61 14.53
N LEU A 41 -32.98 0.61 14.98
CA LEU A 41 -33.64 1.23 16.14
C LEU A 41 -35.13 1.44 15.93
N LEU A 42 -35.54 1.90 14.74
CA LEU A 42 -36.95 2.08 14.40
C LEU A 42 -37.73 0.76 14.39
N MET A 43 -37.12 -0.33 13.88
CA MET A 43 -37.75 -1.65 13.85
C MET A 43 -37.87 -2.25 15.26
N LEU A 44 -36.84 -2.09 16.10
CA LEU A 44 -36.89 -2.52 17.50
C LEU A 44 -37.93 -1.72 18.30
N TRP A 45 -37.99 -0.40 18.09
CA TRP A 45 -39.01 0.45 18.71
C TRP A 45 -40.43 0.03 18.30
N SER A 46 -40.67 -0.20 17.01
CA SER A 46 -41.95 -0.69 16.49
C SER A 46 -42.33 -2.06 17.04
N ALA A 47 -41.37 -2.99 17.13
CA ALA A 47 -41.61 -4.31 17.73
C ALA A 47 -41.99 -4.19 19.21
N ALA A 48 -41.27 -3.36 19.96
CA ALA A 48 -41.53 -3.12 21.38
C ALA A 48 -42.88 -2.43 21.62
N SER A 49 -43.24 -1.42 20.82
CA SER A 49 -44.52 -0.72 20.96
C SER A 49 -45.71 -1.64 20.68
N ASN A 50 -45.61 -2.51 19.67
CA ASN A 50 -46.65 -3.49 19.34
C ASN A 50 -46.77 -4.59 20.41
N TYR A 51 -45.67 -4.95 21.04
CA TYR A 51 -45.67 -5.90 22.15
C TYR A 51 -46.37 -5.32 23.40
N LEU A 52 -46.06 -4.06 23.74
CA LEU A 52 -46.59 -3.38 24.92
C LEU A 52 -48.05 -2.92 24.77
N SER A 53 -48.49 -2.56 23.55
CA SER A 53 -49.86 -2.08 23.33
C SER A 53 -50.89 -3.19 23.60
N HIS A 54 -51.76 -2.98 24.59
CA HIS A 54 -52.85 -3.87 24.99
C HIS A 54 -54.13 -3.74 24.13
N ASN A 55 -54.01 -3.38 22.85
CA ASN A 55 -55.17 -3.22 21.99
C ASN A 55 -55.73 -4.60 21.59
N THR A 56 -56.95 -4.89 22.02
CA THR A 56 -57.66 -6.19 21.91
C THR A 56 -58.19 -6.52 20.50
N VAL A 57 -57.90 -5.70 19.49
CA VAL A 57 -58.58 -5.75 18.18
C VAL A 57 -57.88 -6.64 17.15
N LEU A 58 -56.59 -6.96 17.33
CA LEU A 58 -55.83 -7.81 16.40
C LEU A 58 -55.65 -9.23 16.95
N SER A 59 -55.74 -10.26 16.10
CA SER A 59 -55.48 -11.64 16.51
C SER A 59 -54.02 -11.81 16.95
N ASP A 60 -53.80 -12.63 17.98
CA ASP A 60 -52.48 -12.83 18.59
C ASP A 60 -51.42 -13.37 17.61
N SER A 61 -51.84 -14.10 16.57
CA SER A 61 -50.95 -14.58 15.50
C SER A 61 -50.32 -13.43 14.71
N PHE A 62 -51.12 -12.46 14.26
CA PHE A 62 -50.61 -11.31 13.50
C PHE A 62 -49.67 -10.43 14.32
N ARG A 63 -49.92 -10.30 15.63
CA ARG A 63 -49.02 -9.54 16.53
C ARG A 63 -47.67 -10.23 16.65
N ARG A 64 -47.67 -11.56 16.85
CA ARG A 64 -46.44 -12.36 16.95
C ARG A 64 -45.60 -12.26 15.69
N ASP A 65 -46.22 -12.42 14.52
CA ASP A 65 -45.50 -12.39 13.24
C ASP A 65 -44.84 -11.03 12.98
N ARG A 66 -45.55 -9.92 13.28
CA ARG A 66 -44.99 -8.57 13.15
C ARG A 66 -43.79 -8.34 14.06
N VAL A 67 -43.86 -8.80 15.31
CA VAL A 67 -42.74 -8.70 16.25
C VAL A 67 -41.54 -9.52 15.77
N ILE A 68 -41.75 -10.76 15.32
CA ILE A 68 -40.67 -11.62 14.80
C ILE A 68 -40.02 -11.00 13.56
N ILE A 69 -40.81 -10.50 12.61
CA ILE A 69 -40.29 -9.83 11.40
C ILE A 69 -39.48 -8.58 11.79
N GLY A 70 -40.02 -7.74 12.68
CA GLY A 70 -39.35 -6.52 13.15
C GLY A 70 -38.01 -6.80 13.84
N LEU A 71 -37.97 -7.80 14.73
CA LEU A 71 -36.74 -8.23 15.39
C LEU A 71 -35.71 -8.78 14.38
N THR A 72 -36.16 -9.57 13.41
CA THR A 72 -35.29 -10.16 12.40
C THR A 72 -34.66 -9.08 11.51
N VAL A 73 -35.47 -8.18 10.94
CA VAL A 73 -34.99 -7.05 10.13
C VAL A 73 -34.10 -6.13 10.96
N GLY A 74 -34.49 -5.84 12.20
CA GLY A 74 -33.72 -5.03 13.13
C GLY A 74 -32.33 -5.61 13.41
N LEU A 75 -32.23 -6.92 13.63
CA LEU A 75 -30.97 -7.62 13.85
C LEU A 75 -30.08 -7.59 12.60
N PHE A 76 -30.62 -7.86 11.41
CA PHE A 76 -29.85 -7.77 10.16
C PHE A 76 -29.32 -6.36 9.90
N ALA A 77 -30.14 -5.33 10.14
CA ALA A 77 -29.73 -3.94 10.00
C ALA A 77 -28.63 -3.56 11.02
N LEU A 78 -28.70 -4.07 12.26
CA LEU A 78 -27.66 -3.87 13.26
C LEU A 78 -26.34 -4.52 12.86
N LEU A 79 -26.39 -5.77 12.37
CA LEU A 79 -25.21 -6.47 11.87
C LEU A 79 -24.58 -5.73 10.68
N ALA A 80 -25.40 -5.26 9.74
CA ALA A 80 -24.94 -4.44 8.62
C ALA A 80 -24.24 -3.16 9.11
N ALA A 81 -24.83 -2.46 10.08
CA ALA A 81 -24.20 -1.28 10.68
C ALA A 81 -22.85 -1.62 11.34
N ALA A 82 -22.77 -2.70 12.11
CA ALA A 82 -21.52 -3.13 12.74
C ALA A 82 -20.42 -3.46 11.72
N VAL A 83 -20.77 -4.19 10.64
CA VAL A 83 -19.83 -4.53 9.56
C VAL A 83 -19.37 -3.28 8.81
N LEU A 84 -20.29 -2.41 8.42
CA LEU A 84 -19.96 -1.16 7.70
C LEU A 84 -19.12 -0.21 8.56
N GLY A 85 -19.43 -0.09 9.86
CA GLY A 85 -18.63 0.66 10.82
C GLY A 85 -17.21 0.09 10.99
N ALA A 86 -17.07 -1.24 11.06
CA ALA A 86 -15.77 -1.89 11.13
C ALA A 86 -14.95 -1.67 9.84
N LEU A 87 -15.59 -1.75 8.66
CA LEU A 87 -14.94 -1.45 7.38
C LEU A 87 -14.52 0.03 7.26
N PHE A 88 -15.35 0.94 7.75
CA PHE A 88 -15.01 2.37 7.84
C PHE A 88 -13.81 2.59 8.75
N TYR A 89 -13.81 1.98 9.94
CA TYR A 89 -12.70 2.05 10.88
C TYR A 89 -11.40 1.48 10.28
N TYR A 90 -11.49 0.34 9.61
CA TYR A 90 -10.37 -0.27 8.89
C TYR A 90 -9.81 0.67 7.80
N HIS A 91 -10.68 1.32 7.05
CA HIS A 91 -10.29 2.23 5.98
C HIS A 91 -9.59 3.48 6.54
N ILE A 92 -10.17 4.14 7.54
CA ILE A 92 -9.64 5.42 8.09
C ILE A 92 -8.38 5.25 8.94
N SER A 93 -8.15 4.06 9.50
CA SER A 93 -6.99 3.78 10.37
C SER A 93 -5.66 3.79 9.62
N ARG A 94 -5.67 3.68 8.29
CA ARG A 94 -4.45 3.69 7.48
C ARG A 94 -3.94 5.12 7.31
N LYS A 95 -2.74 5.42 7.78
CA LYS A 95 -2.10 6.72 7.54
C LYS A 95 -0.59 6.60 7.46
N VAL A 96 0.02 7.52 6.70
CA VAL A 96 1.47 7.69 6.68
C VAL A 96 1.81 9.08 7.16
N GLU A 97 2.62 9.16 8.21
CA GLU A 97 3.15 10.42 8.74
C GLU A 97 4.62 10.52 8.33
N LEU A 98 4.96 11.53 7.54
CA LEU A 98 6.32 11.80 7.10
C LEU A 98 7.03 12.71 8.10
N PHE A 99 8.28 12.39 8.38
CA PHE A 99 9.17 13.16 9.23
C PHE A 99 10.50 13.42 8.50
N THR A 100 11.39 14.21 9.12
CA THR A 100 12.69 14.53 8.54
C THR A 100 13.56 13.28 8.30
N ASN A 101 13.64 12.36 9.27
CA ASN A 101 14.55 11.21 9.26
C ASN A 101 13.86 9.87 8.98
N GLY A 102 12.57 9.89 8.66
CA GLY A 102 11.82 8.68 8.35
C GLY A 102 10.34 8.94 8.15
N PHE A 103 9.57 7.87 8.21
CA PHE A 103 8.12 7.92 8.25
C PHE A 103 7.56 6.88 9.20
N VAL A 104 6.31 7.11 9.60
CA VAL A 104 5.52 6.17 10.35
C VAL A 104 4.38 5.71 9.47
N TYR A 105 4.26 4.40 9.30
CA TYR A 105 3.08 3.77 8.73
C TYR A 105 2.20 3.25 9.86
N ALA A 106 0.96 3.70 9.92
CA ALA A 106 -0.02 3.18 10.85
C ALA A 106 -1.15 2.51 10.05
N ASP A 107 -1.53 1.31 10.48
CA ASP A 107 -2.77 0.66 10.10
C ASP A 107 -3.58 0.32 11.36
N TRP A 108 -4.70 -0.39 11.18
CA TRP A 108 -5.57 -0.72 12.31
C TRP A 108 -4.96 -1.74 13.28
N ARG A 109 -3.91 -2.49 12.89
CA ARG A 109 -3.26 -3.52 13.73
C ARG A 109 -1.96 -3.03 14.35
N SER A 110 -1.25 -2.14 13.65
CA SER A 110 0.16 -1.91 13.90
C SER A 110 0.59 -0.51 13.51
N LYS A 111 1.64 -0.05 14.18
CA LYS A 111 2.36 1.19 13.88
C LYS A 111 3.81 0.83 13.64
N LEU A 112 4.24 0.94 12.39
CA LEU A 112 5.59 0.63 11.96
C LEU A 112 6.37 1.92 11.70
N VAL A 113 7.60 1.95 12.19
CA VAL A 113 8.52 3.07 12.03
C VAL A 113 9.59 2.71 11.01
N PHE A 114 9.82 3.60 10.04
CA PHE A 114 10.78 3.43 8.97
C PHE A 114 11.73 4.63 8.95
N ARG A 115 12.95 4.46 9.45
CA ARG A 115 14.00 5.46 9.25
C ARG A 115 14.55 5.36 7.82
N TRP A 116 14.91 6.49 7.22
CA TRP A 116 15.39 6.51 5.84
C TRP A 116 16.65 5.67 5.62
N ASP A 117 17.55 5.65 6.60
CA ASP A 117 18.81 4.91 6.58
C ASP A 117 18.64 3.40 6.84
N ALA A 118 17.52 2.97 7.42
CA ALA A 118 17.22 1.57 7.69
C ALA A 118 16.48 0.87 6.53
N ILE A 119 16.05 1.62 5.52
CA ILE A 119 15.31 1.09 4.36
C ILE A 119 16.31 0.52 3.35
N THR A 120 16.08 -0.72 2.94
CA THR A 120 16.93 -1.44 1.98
C THR A 120 16.29 -1.52 0.60
N GLU A 121 14.96 -1.65 0.52
CA GLU A 121 14.25 -1.80 -0.74
C GLU A 121 12.95 -0.99 -0.76
N VAL A 122 12.71 -0.32 -1.88
CA VAL A 122 11.45 0.36 -2.20
C VAL A 122 10.96 -0.12 -3.55
N TYR A 123 9.75 -0.68 -3.58
CA TYR A 123 9.05 -1.07 -4.81
C TYR A 123 7.87 -0.13 -5.02
N VAL A 124 7.66 0.33 -6.27
CA VAL A 124 6.52 1.17 -6.64
C VAL A 124 5.78 0.56 -7.81
N THR A 125 4.64 -0.05 -7.50
CA THR A 125 3.85 -0.83 -8.44
C THR A 125 2.54 -0.13 -8.76
N PRO A 126 2.25 0.16 -10.03
CA PRO A 126 0.93 0.62 -10.43
C PRO A 126 -0.11 -0.53 -10.31
N ARG A 127 -1.28 -0.22 -9.78
CA ARG A 127 -2.45 -1.12 -9.77
C ARG A 127 -3.44 -0.73 -10.85
N TYR A 128 -3.86 -1.74 -11.62
CA TYR A 128 -4.78 -1.63 -12.75
C TYR A 128 -6.12 -2.32 -12.43
N TYR A 129 -7.19 -1.94 -13.15
CA TYR A 129 -8.38 -2.79 -13.20
C TYR A 129 -8.08 -4.02 -14.05
N LYS A 130 -8.80 -5.12 -13.81
CA LYS A 130 -8.84 -6.22 -14.79
C LYS A 130 -9.30 -5.64 -16.14
N ASN A 131 -8.54 -5.88 -17.21
CA ASN A 131 -8.81 -5.46 -18.60
C ASN A 131 -8.72 -3.96 -18.92
N GLN A 132 -8.04 -3.13 -18.11
CA GLN A 132 -7.83 -1.71 -18.44
C GLN A 132 -6.37 -1.27 -18.35
N SER A 133 -5.91 -0.50 -19.34
CA SER A 133 -4.56 0.12 -19.36
C SER A 133 -4.40 1.32 -18.42
N ARG A 134 -5.48 1.75 -17.75
CA ARG A 134 -5.48 2.92 -16.88
C ARG A 134 -5.07 2.56 -15.45
N ILE A 135 -4.13 3.33 -14.89
CA ILE A 135 -3.69 3.19 -13.50
C ILE A 135 -4.80 3.72 -12.59
N ILE A 136 -5.30 2.87 -11.69
CA ILE A 136 -6.32 3.25 -10.70
C ILE A 136 -5.67 3.76 -9.42
N ASN A 137 -4.58 3.10 -9.03
CA ASN A 137 -3.89 3.39 -7.79
C ASN A 137 -2.43 2.97 -7.86
N TRP A 138 -1.64 3.40 -6.89
CA TRP A 138 -0.28 2.92 -6.70
C TRP A 138 -0.18 2.14 -5.39
N MET A 139 0.70 1.14 -5.38
CA MET A 139 1.13 0.42 -4.21
C MET A 139 2.62 0.66 -4.04
N ILE A 140 3.04 1.00 -2.83
CA ILE A 140 4.45 1.16 -2.47
C ILE A 140 4.77 0.09 -1.43
N THR A 141 5.78 -0.72 -1.70
CA THR A 141 6.27 -1.69 -0.72
C THR A 141 7.63 -1.22 -0.24
N VAL A 142 7.78 -1.00 1.06
CA VAL A 142 9.04 -0.59 1.69
C VAL A 142 9.51 -1.71 2.58
N ARG A 143 10.78 -2.10 2.45
CA ARG A 143 11.44 -3.12 3.28
C ARG A 143 12.62 -2.52 4.04
N ARG A 144 12.75 -2.92 5.30
CA ARG A 144 13.86 -2.55 6.19
C ARG A 144 14.90 -3.66 6.28
N ASN A 145 16.07 -3.29 6.76
CA ASN A 145 17.18 -4.21 7.05
C ASN A 145 16.85 -5.29 8.11
N ASP A 146 15.88 -5.05 8.99
CA ASP A 146 15.40 -6.03 9.98
C ASP A 146 14.33 -6.99 9.44
N GLY A 147 14.04 -6.91 8.13
CA GLY A 147 13.03 -7.73 7.46
C GLY A 147 11.60 -7.22 7.60
N GLN A 148 11.35 -6.16 8.39
CA GLN A 148 10.03 -5.55 8.44
C GLN A 148 9.67 -4.92 7.10
N GLN A 149 8.42 -5.10 6.68
CA GLN A 149 7.91 -4.54 5.44
C GLN A 149 6.54 -3.88 5.63
N ALA A 150 6.28 -2.81 4.88
CA ALA A 150 4.98 -2.15 4.82
C ALA A 150 4.52 -2.02 3.38
N GLU A 151 3.26 -2.40 3.13
CA GLU A 151 2.56 -2.17 1.87
C GLU A 151 1.63 -0.95 2.01
N ILE A 152 1.97 0.11 1.31
CA ILE A 152 1.30 1.40 1.40
C ILE A 152 0.49 1.62 0.12
N GLY A 153 -0.84 1.58 0.25
CA GLY A 153 -1.76 1.82 -0.85
C GLY A 153 -3.10 2.35 -0.35
N GLY A 154 -3.93 2.85 -1.27
CA GLY A 154 -5.25 3.40 -0.92
C GLY A 154 -5.23 4.82 -0.31
N LEU A 155 -4.05 5.42 -0.19
CA LEU A 155 -3.88 6.79 0.26
C LEU A 155 -4.10 7.80 -0.86
N GLU A 156 -4.50 9.01 -0.46
CA GLU A 156 -4.51 10.15 -1.35
C GLU A 156 -3.07 10.52 -1.74
N TYR A 157 -2.85 10.91 -3.00
CA TYR A 157 -1.52 11.26 -3.52
C TYR A 157 -0.42 10.21 -3.30
N VAL A 158 -0.78 8.92 -3.24
CA VAL A 158 0.19 7.83 -3.01
C VAL A 158 1.34 7.84 -4.02
N SER A 159 1.12 8.25 -5.28
CA SER A 159 2.20 8.37 -6.28
C SER A 159 3.26 9.40 -5.85
N ARG A 160 2.83 10.57 -5.36
CA ARG A 160 3.72 11.62 -4.85
C ARG A 160 4.44 11.17 -3.59
N LEU A 161 3.76 10.45 -2.71
CA LEU A 161 4.38 9.82 -1.53
C LEU A 161 5.49 8.83 -1.95
N GLY A 162 5.22 7.99 -2.94
CA GLY A 162 6.20 7.02 -3.45
C GLY A 162 7.42 7.67 -4.08
N GLN A 163 7.24 8.78 -4.79
CA GLN A 163 8.37 9.57 -5.32
C GLN A 163 9.20 10.19 -4.19
N LEU A 164 8.55 10.73 -3.16
CA LEU A 164 9.24 11.31 -2.00
C LEU A 164 10.03 10.25 -1.25
N ILE A 165 9.41 9.11 -0.92
CA ILE A 165 10.09 8.00 -0.23
C ILE A 165 11.30 7.53 -1.03
N GLN A 166 11.15 7.29 -2.34
CA GLN A 166 12.27 6.87 -3.17
C GLN A 166 13.38 7.92 -3.21
N THR A 167 13.03 9.21 -3.23
CA THR A 167 14.02 10.30 -3.25
C THR A 167 14.80 10.35 -1.95
N GLU A 168 14.13 10.29 -0.80
CA GLU A 168 14.81 10.29 0.50
C GLU A 168 15.66 9.03 0.69
N VAL A 169 15.13 7.84 0.35
CA VAL A 169 15.89 6.59 0.40
C VAL A 169 17.10 6.62 -0.52
N ALA A 170 16.96 7.15 -1.74
CA ALA A 170 18.08 7.26 -2.68
C ALA A 170 19.20 8.16 -2.13
N LYS A 171 18.91 9.24 -1.40
CA LYS A 171 19.96 10.08 -0.78
C LYS A 171 20.86 9.29 0.17
N HIS A 172 20.29 8.34 0.91
CA HIS A 172 21.03 7.53 1.88
C HIS A 172 21.67 6.29 1.24
N LEU A 173 20.96 5.62 0.32
CA LEU A 173 21.38 4.34 -0.24
C LEU A 173 22.29 4.49 -1.46
N LEU A 174 22.15 5.54 -2.28
CA LEU A 174 22.94 5.71 -3.50
C LEU A 174 24.46 5.75 -3.26
N PRO A 175 25.01 6.49 -2.27
CA PRO A 175 26.47 6.57 -2.10
C PRO A 175 27.11 5.20 -1.84
N GLN A 176 26.49 4.40 -0.97
CA GLN A 176 26.98 3.05 -0.65
C GLN A 176 26.78 2.08 -1.82
N THR A 177 25.63 2.15 -2.51
CA THR A 177 25.37 1.31 -3.68
C THR A 177 26.34 1.60 -4.81
N LEU A 178 26.65 2.88 -5.04
CA LEU A 178 27.61 3.27 -6.06
C LEU A 178 29.03 2.80 -5.73
N LYS A 179 29.45 2.93 -4.46
CA LYS A 179 30.76 2.42 -4.00
C LYS A 179 30.86 0.91 -4.21
N ALA A 180 29.80 0.16 -3.87
CA ALA A 180 29.74 -1.29 -4.12
C ALA A 180 29.89 -1.59 -5.61
N TYR A 181 29.08 -0.95 -6.46
CA TYR A 181 29.15 -1.11 -7.92
C TYR A 181 30.56 -0.83 -8.47
N GLN A 182 31.17 0.30 -8.09
CA GLN A 182 32.51 0.70 -8.54
C GLN A 182 33.62 -0.23 -8.06
N SER A 183 33.43 -0.90 -6.91
CA SER A 183 34.36 -1.92 -6.41
C SER A 183 34.24 -3.27 -7.11
N GLY A 184 33.42 -3.38 -8.16
CA GLY A 184 33.15 -4.64 -8.86
C GLY A 184 32.13 -5.54 -8.16
N GLN A 185 31.54 -5.10 -7.04
CA GLN A 185 30.50 -5.87 -6.36
C GLN A 185 29.20 -5.85 -7.16
N LYS A 186 28.51 -6.98 -7.14
CA LYS A 186 27.19 -7.13 -7.73
C LYS A 186 26.15 -6.42 -6.87
N VAL A 187 25.46 -5.44 -7.45
CA VAL A 187 24.38 -4.69 -6.80
C VAL A 187 23.03 -5.24 -7.19
N GLN A 188 22.21 -5.60 -6.20
CA GLN A 188 20.88 -6.17 -6.40
C GLN A 188 19.78 -5.10 -6.46
N PHE A 189 18.85 -5.23 -7.42
CA PHE A 189 17.69 -4.35 -7.62
C PHE A 189 16.38 -5.16 -7.62
N GLY A 190 16.12 -5.86 -6.53
CA GLY A 190 15.00 -6.80 -6.40
C GLY A 190 15.40 -8.24 -6.78
N PRO A 191 14.46 -9.19 -6.83
CA PRO A 191 14.79 -10.62 -6.91
C PRO A 191 15.45 -11.05 -8.22
N GLN A 192 15.21 -10.34 -9.32
CA GLN A 192 15.64 -10.79 -10.65
C GLN A 192 16.78 -9.95 -11.22
N LEU A 193 16.81 -8.65 -10.92
CA LEU A 193 17.75 -7.71 -11.54
C LEU A 193 18.95 -7.44 -10.65
N SER A 194 20.13 -7.43 -11.24
CA SER A 194 21.35 -6.96 -10.59
C SER A 194 22.36 -6.44 -11.59
N LEU A 195 23.21 -5.50 -11.18
CA LEU A 195 24.23 -4.88 -12.02
C LEU A 195 25.63 -5.15 -11.45
N SER A 196 26.61 -5.32 -12.32
CA SER A 196 28.04 -5.38 -11.97
C SER A 196 28.86 -4.65 -13.03
N LEU A 197 30.20 -4.62 -12.87
CA LEU A 197 31.10 -4.11 -13.91
C LEU A 197 31.16 -5.02 -15.15
N GLU A 198 30.75 -6.28 -15.05
CA GLU A 198 30.73 -7.21 -16.20
C GLU A 198 29.52 -6.96 -17.10
N GLY A 199 28.38 -6.59 -16.51
CA GLY A 199 27.15 -6.39 -17.26
C GLY A 199 25.89 -6.32 -16.39
N VAL A 200 24.75 -6.54 -17.07
CA VAL A 200 23.45 -6.70 -16.45
C VAL A 200 23.19 -8.17 -16.21
N HIS A 201 22.79 -8.53 -14.99
CA HIS A 201 22.40 -9.88 -14.65
C HIS A 201 20.88 -9.92 -14.41
N SER A 202 20.20 -10.84 -15.09
CA SER A 202 18.80 -11.13 -14.87
C SER A 202 18.54 -12.62 -14.73
N ASP A 203 17.93 -13.02 -13.61
CA ASP A 203 17.75 -14.42 -13.21
C ASP A 203 19.06 -15.22 -13.32
N LYS A 204 19.18 -16.09 -14.33
CA LYS A 204 20.36 -16.96 -14.60
C LYS A 204 21.18 -16.50 -15.82
N LYS A 205 20.89 -15.34 -16.39
CA LYS A 205 21.52 -14.82 -17.60
C LYS A 205 22.33 -13.57 -17.29
N THR A 206 23.43 -13.41 -18.01
CA THR A 206 24.28 -12.20 -17.96
C THR A 206 24.35 -11.60 -19.36
N LEU A 207 24.10 -10.30 -19.45
CA LEU A 207 24.29 -9.51 -20.67
C LEU A 207 25.49 -8.58 -20.45
N PRO A 208 26.64 -8.86 -21.09
CA PRO A 208 27.82 -8.01 -20.98
C PRO A 208 27.54 -6.59 -21.47
N TRP A 209 28.11 -5.56 -20.81
CA TRP A 209 27.91 -4.15 -21.21
C TRP A 209 28.14 -3.87 -22.71
N PRO A 210 29.16 -4.44 -23.38
CA PRO A 210 29.35 -4.22 -24.82
C PRO A 210 28.18 -4.68 -25.69
N GLN A 211 27.34 -5.60 -25.21
CA GLN A 211 26.17 -6.13 -25.89
C GLN A 211 24.86 -5.43 -25.48
N VAL A 212 24.89 -4.58 -24.44
CA VAL A 212 23.72 -3.78 -24.04
C VAL A 212 23.51 -2.67 -25.07
N ALA A 213 22.32 -2.62 -25.65
CA ALA A 213 21.91 -1.51 -26.53
C ALA A 213 21.30 -0.37 -25.72
N ASP A 214 20.40 -0.70 -24.79
CA ASP A 214 19.71 0.30 -23.97
C ASP A 214 19.07 -0.37 -22.74
N ILE A 215 18.84 0.41 -21.68
CA ILE A 215 18.08 0.00 -20.48
C ILE A 215 17.09 1.11 -20.15
N LYS A 216 15.81 0.84 -20.38
CA LYS A 216 14.74 1.83 -20.20
C LYS A 216 13.84 1.47 -19.04
N LEU A 217 13.41 2.49 -18.31
CA LEU A 217 12.26 2.42 -17.43
C LEU A 217 11.04 2.91 -18.21
N ASP A 218 10.03 2.05 -18.40
CA ASP A 218 8.78 2.47 -19.02
C ASP A 218 7.95 3.36 -18.07
N GLY A 219 6.86 3.96 -18.57
CA GLY A 219 5.94 4.77 -17.76
C GLY A 219 5.21 4.01 -16.64
N ARG A 220 5.46 2.71 -16.50
CA ARG A 220 4.90 1.80 -15.49
C ARG A 220 5.98 1.27 -14.53
N ASN A 221 7.20 1.84 -14.59
CA ASN A 221 8.40 1.42 -13.87
C ASN A 221 8.91 0.00 -14.21
N ASN A 222 8.49 -0.58 -15.34
CA ASN A 222 9.10 -1.82 -15.81
C ASN A 222 10.49 -1.50 -16.39
N VAL A 223 11.44 -2.39 -16.16
CA VAL A 223 12.78 -2.29 -16.74
C VAL A 223 12.79 -3.11 -18.03
N ILE A 224 13.08 -2.47 -19.15
CA ILE A 224 13.23 -3.10 -20.46
C ILE A 224 14.71 -3.02 -20.83
N ILE A 225 15.33 -4.18 -21.05
CA ILE A 225 16.74 -4.30 -21.40
C ILE A 225 16.82 -4.72 -22.87
N LEU A 226 17.49 -3.92 -23.69
CA LEU A 226 17.70 -4.18 -25.11
C LEU A 226 19.13 -4.67 -25.33
N GLN A 227 19.27 -5.71 -26.16
CA GLN A 227 20.57 -6.21 -26.62
C GLN A 227 20.84 -5.69 -28.03
N LYS A 228 22.11 -5.37 -28.33
CA LYS A 228 22.53 -4.96 -29.67
C LYS A 228 22.15 -6.01 -30.71
N ASP A 229 21.78 -5.54 -31.90
CA ASP A 229 21.46 -6.35 -33.07
C ASP A 229 20.27 -7.32 -32.89
N LYS A 230 19.47 -7.14 -31.83
CA LYS A 230 18.22 -7.89 -31.61
C LYS A 230 17.02 -6.96 -31.65
N GLN A 231 15.97 -7.39 -32.36
CA GLN A 231 14.71 -6.64 -32.48
C GLN A 231 13.80 -6.81 -31.23
N MET A 232 13.95 -7.90 -30.49
CA MET A 232 13.18 -8.16 -29.28
C MET A 232 13.98 -7.77 -28.02
N PRO A 233 13.32 -7.32 -26.94
CA PRO A 233 13.97 -7.10 -25.65
C PRO A 233 14.72 -8.34 -25.19
N TRP A 234 15.94 -8.16 -24.67
CA TRP A 234 16.68 -9.24 -24.04
C TRP A 234 15.99 -9.72 -22.77
N ASP A 235 15.45 -8.76 -22.01
CA ASP A 235 14.61 -9.04 -20.86
C ASP A 235 13.67 -7.87 -20.55
N GLN A 236 12.56 -8.19 -19.88
CA GLN A 236 11.59 -7.23 -19.39
C GLN A 236 11.14 -7.60 -17.97
N ILE A 237 11.51 -6.76 -17.02
CA ILE A 237 11.29 -6.99 -15.59
C ILE A 237 10.18 -6.07 -15.11
N ARG A 238 9.17 -6.66 -14.46
CA ARG A 238 8.02 -5.91 -13.95
C ARG A 238 8.40 -5.01 -12.78
N SER A 239 7.71 -3.88 -12.64
CA SER A 239 7.98 -2.90 -11.58
C SER A 239 7.84 -3.42 -10.15
N ASP A 240 7.04 -4.44 -9.91
CA ASP A 240 6.94 -5.13 -8.60
C ASP A 240 8.16 -6.01 -8.28
N ARG A 241 9.06 -6.20 -9.24
CA ARG A 241 10.31 -6.97 -9.09
C ARG A 241 11.56 -6.11 -9.24
N VAL A 242 11.42 -4.80 -9.44
CA VAL A 242 12.52 -3.86 -9.52
C VAL A 242 12.55 -3.02 -8.25
N GLY A 243 13.48 -3.34 -7.37
CA GLY A 243 13.72 -2.55 -6.16
C GLY A 243 14.49 -1.27 -6.48
N ASN A 244 14.21 -0.19 -5.75
CA ASN A 244 14.96 1.08 -5.78
C ASN A 244 15.17 1.65 -7.20
N PRO A 245 14.12 1.85 -8.02
CA PRO A 245 14.28 2.20 -9.43
C PRO A 245 14.94 3.57 -9.65
N LEU A 246 14.86 4.51 -8.71
CA LEU A 246 15.63 5.77 -8.80
C LEU A 246 17.15 5.55 -8.67
N ILE A 247 17.58 4.61 -7.83
CA ILE A 247 19.00 4.28 -7.65
C ILE A 247 19.50 3.56 -8.89
N LEU A 248 18.71 2.62 -9.42
CA LEU A 248 19.00 1.95 -10.69
C LEU A 248 19.23 2.97 -11.80
N LYS A 249 18.30 3.92 -11.98
CA LYS A 249 18.41 5.00 -12.96
C LYS A 249 19.66 5.86 -12.75
N ALA A 250 20.01 6.15 -11.50
CA ALA A 250 21.19 6.96 -11.18
C ALA A 250 22.51 6.26 -11.56
N ILE A 251 22.60 4.94 -11.38
CA ILE A 251 23.78 4.16 -11.80
C ILE A 251 23.87 4.10 -13.33
N LEU A 252 22.75 3.83 -14.01
CA LEU A 252 22.71 3.73 -15.47
C LEU A 252 23.03 5.05 -16.20
N ASN A 253 22.78 6.19 -15.57
CA ASN A 253 23.06 7.51 -16.14
C ASN A 253 24.49 7.98 -15.94
N LYS A 254 25.33 7.27 -15.17
CA LYS A 254 26.74 7.64 -15.06
C LYS A 254 27.48 7.22 -16.32
N PRO A 255 28.33 8.10 -16.90
CA PRO A 255 29.26 7.67 -17.92
C PRO A 255 30.23 6.64 -17.31
N ASN A 256 30.37 5.51 -17.98
CA ASN A 256 31.43 4.52 -17.71
C ASN A 256 32.79 5.07 -18.10
#